data_AF-A0A1V0NYN5-F1
#
_entry.id   AF-A0A1V0NYN5-F1
#
_cell.length_a   1.000
_cell.length_b   1.000
_cell.length_c   1.000
_cell.angle_alpha   90.00
_cell.angle_beta   90.00
_cell.angle_gamma   90.00
#
_symmetry.space_group_name_H-M   'P 1'
#
loop_
_entity.id
_entity.type
_entity.pdbx_description
1 polymer ?
#
loop_
_entity_poly.entity_id
_entity_poly.type
_entity_poly.pdbx_seq_one_letter_code
_entity_poly.pdbx_strand_id
1 'polypeptide(L)'
;MSRDALWFSKVNSSPLAFAIKRYETWSSRFWIEGAVLVASKHLFIFFLITIISVFFLFYSVSKLISFNKFISNLVLVLFFIALFPIASLQSAGFIATIVNYIWPSTLFAYWLMIDNQRKSETVASYKVIISTFCLILSVFNEGLAIMLFLYLIIRLVIEKKEFLNIYRMICLLVSFLSILNVLFCPGNQKRGISEMTHWFPTFDHLSFWDKLLIQLDNIASNLIVNHNLMGIFLLLLLARAVQKRQSLSIILSGLAIMLSKISESLISKPLDTIVKHSSGKEFNYNITSMLLAPSLIFIIILGLVVFIIILLYGKSSKSLIAITSLGTTFATGMSLSLSPTLLASEDRPLLFLYFVIIFNCVVLLDDMIEFNKNKDKIVVKKISE
;
A
#
# COMPACT_ATOMS: atom_id res chain seq x y z
N MET A 1 -24.09 1.67 10.85
CA MET A 1 -23.15 2.77 10.50
C MET A 1 -22.10 2.87 11.59
N SER A 2 -20.83 3.10 11.24
CA SER A 2 -19.79 3.41 12.24
C SER A 2 -20.11 4.71 12.98
N ARG A 3 -19.50 4.94 14.16
CA ARG A 3 -19.66 6.19 14.93
C ARG A 3 -19.33 7.42 14.08
N ASP A 4 -18.32 7.33 13.21
CA ASP A 4 -17.92 8.41 12.32
C ASP A 4 -18.94 8.67 11.21
N ALA A 5 -19.45 7.64 10.53
CA ALA A 5 -20.47 7.82 9.48
C ALA A 5 -21.76 8.44 10.04
N LEU A 6 -22.14 8.04 11.27
CA LEU A 6 -23.23 8.66 12.02
C LEU A 6 -22.94 10.14 12.34
N TRP A 7 -21.71 10.46 12.75
CA TRP A 7 -21.31 11.85 12.99
C TRP A 7 -21.37 12.68 11.70
N PHE A 8 -20.77 12.22 10.60
CA PHE A 8 -20.81 12.90 9.29
C PHE A 8 -22.24 13.10 8.78
N SER A 9 -23.14 12.13 8.98
CA SER A 9 -24.54 12.25 8.56
C SER A 9 -25.29 13.41 9.25
N LYS A 10 -24.86 13.81 10.45
CA LYS A 10 -25.47 14.89 11.24
C LYS A 10 -24.85 16.26 10.99
N VAL A 11 -23.72 16.33 10.28
CA VAL A 11 -23.04 17.60 10.00
C VAL A 11 -23.85 18.40 8.98
N ASN A 12 -24.37 19.56 9.39
CA ASN A 12 -25.11 20.45 8.50
C ASN A 12 -24.19 21.53 7.89
N SER A 13 -23.39 21.14 6.91
CA SER A 13 -22.55 22.06 6.12
C SER A 13 -22.45 21.59 4.67
N SER A 14 -22.13 22.51 3.76
CA SER A 14 -21.78 22.15 2.38
C SER A 14 -20.45 21.36 2.36
N PRO A 15 -20.22 20.48 1.37
CA PRO A 15 -18.99 19.70 1.27
C PRO A 15 -17.73 20.56 1.20
N LEU A 16 -17.79 21.70 0.50
CA LEU A 16 -16.67 22.63 0.39
C LEU A 16 -16.37 23.34 1.71
N ALA A 17 -17.39 23.88 2.37
CA ALA A 17 -17.21 24.53 3.68
C ALA A 17 -16.68 23.53 4.72
N PHE A 18 -17.14 22.29 4.65
CA PHE A 18 -16.63 21.21 5.48
C PHE A 18 -15.16 20.92 5.19
N ALA A 19 -14.77 20.76 3.92
CA ALA A 19 -13.39 20.51 3.52
C ALA A 19 -12.44 21.63 3.99
N ILE A 20 -12.85 22.91 3.87
CA ILE A 20 -12.09 24.06 4.36
C ILE A 20 -11.91 23.97 5.88
N LYS A 21 -13.00 23.76 6.63
CA LYS A 21 -12.93 23.60 8.08
C LYS A 21 -11.99 22.46 8.48
N ARG A 22 -12.05 21.33 7.77
CA ARG A 22 -11.21 20.15 8.04
C ARG A 22 -9.75 20.38 7.67
N TYR A 23 -9.47 21.15 6.63
CA TYR A 23 -8.11 21.59 6.32
C TYR A 23 -7.50 22.39 7.48
N GLU A 24 -8.28 23.28 8.09
CA GLU A 24 -7.83 24.12 9.19
C GLU A 24 -7.71 23.38 10.52
N THR A 25 -8.40 22.26 10.69
CA THR A 25 -8.61 21.62 12.01
C THR A 25 -8.22 20.16 12.10
N TRP A 26 -8.05 19.44 10.99
CA TRP A 26 -7.87 18.00 11.03
C TRP A 26 -6.95 17.37 9.97
N SER A 27 -7.13 17.67 8.68
CA SER A 27 -6.42 16.92 7.64
C SER A 27 -6.17 17.68 6.35
N SER A 28 -5.01 17.42 5.75
CA SER A 28 -4.61 17.85 4.40
C SER A 28 -5.39 17.17 3.27
N ARG A 29 -6.22 16.16 3.58
CA ARG A 29 -7.05 15.37 2.66
C ARG A 29 -8.25 16.17 2.10
N PHE A 30 -8.00 17.35 1.56
CA PHE A 30 -9.00 18.39 1.30
C PHE A 30 -10.29 17.90 0.60
N TRP A 31 -10.21 17.46 -0.66
CA TRP A 31 -11.42 17.03 -1.38
C TRP A 31 -11.99 15.73 -0.81
N ILE A 32 -11.14 14.87 -0.24
CA ILE A 32 -11.53 13.59 0.32
C ILE A 32 -12.43 13.80 1.54
N GLU A 33 -12.13 14.77 2.41
CA GLU A 33 -12.98 15.12 3.56
C GLU A 33 -14.39 15.58 3.11
N GLY A 34 -14.47 16.37 2.04
CA GLY A 34 -15.74 16.73 1.41
C GLY A 34 -16.47 15.52 0.82
N ALA A 35 -15.74 14.62 0.15
CA ALA A 35 -16.28 13.40 -0.42
C ALA A 35 -16.83 12.43 0.64
N VAL A 36 -16.15 12.30 1.79
CA VAL A 36 -16.63 11.49 2.93
C VAL A 36 -17.96 12.03 3.44
N LEU A 37 -18.12 13.36 3.54
CA LEU A 37 -19.38 13.96 3.96
C LEU A 37 -20.52 13.65 2.98
N VAL A 38 -20.29 13.81 1.67
CA VAL A 38 -21.28 13.49 0.63
C VAL A 38 -21.65 12.01 0.67
N ALA A 39 -20.64 11.13 0.72
CA ALA A 39 -20.82 9.70 0.74
C ALA A 39 -21.60 9.23 1.99
N SER A 40 -21.36 9.87 3.14
CA SER A 40 -22.07 9.55 4.40
C SER A 40 -23.54 9.98 4.39
N LYS A 41 -23.90 11.01 3.61
CA LYS A 41 -25.27 11.51 3.46
C LYS A 41 -26.04 10.80 2.35
N HIS A 42 -25.35 10.42 1.28
CA HIS A 42 -25.94 9.85 0.07
C HIS A 42 -25.36 8.47 -0.22
N LEU A 43 -25.87 7.45 0.47
CA LEU A 43 -25.37 6.08 0.36
C LEU A 43 -25.44 5.52 -1.07
N PHE A 44 -26.48 5.86 -1.83
CA PHE A 44 -26.58 5.45 -3.23
C PHE A 44 -25.40 5.98 -4.07
N ILE A 45 -25.07 7.26 -3.92
CA ILE A 45 -23.93 7.90 -4.60
C ILE A 45 -22.62 7.22 -4.17
N PHE A 46 -22.47 6.97 -2.87
CA PHE A 46 -21.30 6.27 -2.34
C PHE A 46 -21.11 4.87 -2.95
N PHE A 47 -22.16 4.04 -2.98
CA PHE A 47 -22.08 2.70 -3.55
C PHE A 47 -21.81 2.74 -5.05
N LEU A 48 -22.49 3.63 -5.79
CA LEU A 48 -22.29 3.78 -7.23
C LEU A 48 -20.83 4.15 -7.57
N ILE A 49 -20.28 5.19 -6.93
CA ILE A 49 -18.90 5.64 -7.16
C ILE A 49 -17.91 4.56 -6.71
N THR A 50 -18.17 3.87 -5.61
CA THR A 50 -17.28 2.81 -5.11
C THR A 50 -17.22 1.63 -6.07
N ILE A 51 -18.35 1.17 -6.60
CA ILE A 51 -18.40 0.09 -7.59
C ILE A 51 -17.59 0.48 -8.84
N ILE A 52 -17.84 1.69 -9.38
CA ILE A 52 -17.10 2.21 -10.53
C ILE A 52 -15.59 2.26 -10.23
N SER A 53 -15.23 2.74 -9.04
CA SER A 53 -13.83 2.87 -8.61
C SER A 53 -13.14 1.52 -8.53
N VAL A 54 -13.79 0.51 -7.94
CA VAL A 54 -13.24 -0.86 -7.83
C VAL A 54 -13.02 -1.48 -9.21
N PHE A 55 -14.00 -1.39 -10.13
CA PHE A 55 -13.83 -1.87 -11.50
C PHE A 55 -12.69 -1.14 -12.22
N PHE A 56 -12.60 0.18 -12.04
CA PHE A 56 -11.57 1.00 -12.68
C PHE A 56 -10.17 0.73 -12.11
N LEU A 57 -10.06 0.44 -10.82
CA LEU A 57 -8.83 0.00 -10.16
C LEU A 57 -8.35 -1.32 -10.79
N PHE A 58 -9.22 -2.33 -10.84
CA PHE A 58 -8.87 -3.63 -11.43
C PHE A 58 -8.54 -3.53 -12.91
N TYR A 59 -9.26 -2.70 -13.68
CA TYR A 59 -8.92 -2.42 -15.07
C TYR A 59 -7.51 -1.81 -15.18
N SER A 60 -7.20 -0.78 -14.39
CA SER A 60 -5.90 -0.11 -14.43
C SER A 60 -4.75 -1.05 -14.06
N VAL A 61 -4.94 -1.87 -13.02
CA VAL A 61 -3.95 -2.85 -12.58
C VAL A 61 -3.78 -3.97 -13.61
N SER A 62 -4.86 -4.46 -14.22
CA SER A 62 -4.77 -5.48 -15.27
C SER A 62 -3.91 -5.02 -16.45
N LYS A 63 -4.04 -3.75 -16.85
CA LYS A 63 -3.24 -3.15 -17.92
C LYS A 63 -1.80 -2.91 -17.50
N LEU A 64 -1.54 -2.55 -16.25
CA LEU A 64 -0.18 -2.42 -15.72
C LEU A 64 0.58 -3.75 -15.76
N ILE A 65 -0.10 -4.86 -15.47
CA ILE A 65 0.50 -6.19 -15.46
C ILE A 65 0.48 -6.85 -16.85
N SER A 66 -0.23 -6.25 -17.82
CA SER A 66 -0.47 -6.82 -19.15
C SER A 66 -1.28 -8.12 -19.13
N PHE A 67 -2.24 -8.24 -18.20
CA PHE A 67 -3.24 -9.30 -18.22
C PHE A 67 -4.16 -9.10 -19.42
N ASN A 68 -3.82 -9.76 -20.52
CA ASN A 68 -4.59 -9.71 -21.76
C ASN A 68 -5.68 -10.79 -21.83
N LYS A 69 -5.83 -11.61 -20.77
CA LYS A 69 -6.75 -12.76 -20.77
C LYS A 69 -7.77 -12.62 -19.65
N PHE A 70 -9.04 -12.91 -19.98
CA PHE A 70 -10.17 -12.91 -19.03
C PHE A 70 -9.85 -13.71 -17.75
N ILE A 71 -9.21 -14.87 -17.90
CA ILE A 71 -8.83 -15.74 -16.77
C ILE A 71 -7.87 -15.02 -15.81
N SER A 72 -6.85 -14.33 -16.32
CA SER A 72 -5.89 -13.60 -15.50
C SER A 72 -6.55 -12.44 -14.75
N ASN A 73 -7.50 -11.76 -15.40
CA ASN A 73 -8.31 -10.71 -14.75
C ASN A 73 -9.26 -11.26 -13.69
N LEU A 74 -9.85 -12.43 -13.93
CA LEU A 74 -10.70 -13.13 -12.96
C LEU A 74 -9.88 -13.57 -11.73
N VAL A 75 -8.69 -14.14 -11.95
CA VAL A 75 -7.76 -14.52 -10.87
C VAL A 75 -7.39 -13.30 -10.04
N LEU A 76 -7.06 -12.17 -10.68
CA LEU A 76 -6.75 -10.92 -10.00
C LEU A 76 -7.89 -10.45 -9.08
N VAL A 77 -9.14 -10.43 -9.59
CA VAL A 77 -10.31 -10.01 -8.80
C VAL A 77 -10.55 -10.99 -7.64
N LEU A 78 -10.53 -12.29 -7.89
CA LEU A 78 -10.79 -13.32 -6.88
C LEU A 78 -9.73 -13.33 -5.78
N PHE A 79 -8.44 -13.25 -6.13
CA PHE A 79 -7.36 -13.18 -5.14
C PHE A 79 -7.41 -11.91 -4.31
N PHE A 80 -7.74 -10.78 -4.95
CA PHE A 80 -7.89 -9.54 -4.21
C PHE A 80 -9.05 -9.62 -3.22
N ILE A 81 -10.22 -10.10 -3.64
CA ILE A 81 -11.36 -10.27 -2.72
C ILE A 81 -11.02 -11.26 -1.58
N ALA A 82 -10.33 -12.36 -1.88
CA ALA A 82 -10.00 -13.38 -0.90
C ALA A 82 -8.95 -12.92 0.13
N LEU A 83 -8.00 -12.09 -0.28
CA LEU A 83 -6.88 -11.65 0.56
C LEU A 83 -7.06 -10.24 1.14
N PHE A 84 -8.02 -9.46 0.64
CA PHE A 84 -8.22 -8.11 1.11
C PHE A 84 -8.70 -8.13 2.57
N PRO A 85 -8.03 -7.42 3.49
CA PRO A 85 -8.39 -7.45 4.89
C PRO A 85 -9.63 -6.59 5.14
N ILE A 86 -10.81 -7.19 5.00
CA ILE A 86 -12.10 -6.52 5.19
C ILE A 86 -12.22 -5.95 6.62
N ALA A 87 -11.59 -6.60 7.61
CA ALA A 87 -11.56 -6.14 8.99
C ALA A 87 -11.00 -4.70 9.11
N SER A 88 -9.97 -4.35 8.31
CA SER A 88 -9.37 -3.01 8.29
C SER A 88 -10.36 -1.92 7.84
N LEU A 89 -11.49 -2.27 7.22
CA LEU A 89 -12.51 -1.30 6.84
C LEU A 89 -13.39 -0.83 8.01
N GLN A 90 -13.38 -1.51 9.15
CA GLN A 90 -14.37 -1.30 10.21
C GLN A 90 -14.00 -0.18 11.21
N SER A 91 -12.72 0.10 11.42
CA SER A 91 -12.26 0.89 12.58
C SER A 91 -12.63 2.38 12.55
N ALA A 92 -12.37 3.11 11.46
CA ALA A 92 -12.93 4.47 11.24
C ALA A 92 -14.29 4.44 10.53
N GLY A 93 -14.75 3.23 10.17
CA GLY A 93 -15.95 3.01 9.40
C GLY A 93 -15.76 2.89 7.91
N PHE A 94 -16.61 2.03 7.34
CA PHE A 94 -16.56 1.60 5.95
C PHE A 94 -16.48 2.75 4.93
N ILE A 95 -17.31 3.77 5.08
CA ILE A 95 -17.36 4.92 4.15
C ILE A 95 -16.06 5.73 4.20
N ALA A 96 -15.63 6.10 5.41
CA ALA A 96 -14.41 6.89 5.58
C ALA A 96 -13.19 6.14 5.06
N THR A 97 -13.05 4.85 5.35
CA THR A 97 -11.92 4.05 4.87
C THR A 97 -11.92 3.91 3.35
N ILE A 98 -13.06 3.60 2.73
CA ILE A 98 -13.13 3.44 1.27
C ILE A 98 -12.84 4.74 0.53
N VAL A 99 -13.44 5.85 0.97
CA VAL A 99 -13.24 7.15 0.33
C VAL A 99 -11.80 7.66 0.55
N ASN A 100 -11.18 7.36 1.70
CA ASN A 100 -9.79 7.76 1.96
C ASN A 100 -8.75 6.92 1.21
N TYR A 101 -8.98 5.62 1.02
CA TYR A 101 -7.94 4.71 0.52
C TYR A 101 -8.26 4.11 -0.85
N ILE A 102 -9.48 3.66 -1.11
CA ILE A 102 -9.82 3.00 -2.39
C ILE A 102 -9.99 4.03 -3.51
N TRP A 103 -10.74 5.11 -3.28
CA TRP A 103 -10.99 6.11 -4.34
C TRP A 103 -9.68 6.77 -4.80
N PRO A 104 -8.79 7.27 -3.93
CA PRO A 104 -7.52 7.85 -4.35
C PRO A 104 -6.57 6.81 -4.96
N SER A 105 -6.55 5.57 -4.46
CA SER A 105 -5.74 4.48 -5.05
C SER A 105 -6.15 4.19 -6.49
N THR A 106 -7.45 4.22 -6.77
CA THR A 106 -7.99 4.01 -8.11
C THR A 106 -7.48 5.07 -9.08
N LEU A 107 -7.53 6.34 -8.67
CA LEU A 107 -7.03 7.46 -9.46
C LEU A 107 -5.50 7.38 -9.67
N PHE A 108 -4.76 6.98 -8.63
CA PHE A 108 -3.31 6.76 -8.71
C PHE A 108 -2.95 5.61 -9.66
N ALA A 109 -3.66 4.48 -9.57
CA ALA A 109 -3.45 3.33 -10.43
C ALA A 109 -3.73 3.65 -11.91
N TYR A 110 -4.77 4.44 -12.19
CA TYR A 110 -5.05 4.91 -13.54
C TYR A 110 -3.93 5.81 -14.08
N TRP A 111 -3.43 6.74 -13.26
CA TRP A 111 -2.27 7.54 -13.65
C TRP A 111 -1.05 6.67 -13.93
N LEU A 112 -0.74 5.72 -13.05
CA LEU A 112 0.38 4.82 -13.20
C LEU A 112 0.27 3.97 -14.49
N MET A 113 -0.94 3.51 -14.83
CA MET A 113 -1.22 2.80 -16.07
C MET A 113 -0.86 3.64 -17.30
N ILE A 114 -1.31 4.90 -17.35
CA ILE A 114 -0.99 5.82 -18.45
C ILE A 114 0.50 6.15 -18.48
N ASP A 115 1.13 6.37 -17.31
CA ASP A 115 2.57 6.59 -17.21
C ASP A 115 3.38 5.45 -17.82
N ASN A 116 2.94 4.21 -17.59
CA ASN A 116 3.58 3.02 -18.15
C ASN A 116 3.31 2.87 -19.66
N GLN A 117 2.07 3.08 -20.11
CA GLN A 117 1.69 2.97 -21.53
C GLN A 117 2.44 3.95 -22.43
N ARG A 118 2.72 5.16 -21.94
CA ARG A 118 3.46 6.19 -22.68
C ARG A 118 4.88 5.77 -23.09
N LYS A 119 5.42 4.69 -22.50
CA LYS A 119 6.73 4.16 -22.85
C LYS A 119 6.71 3.21 -24.03
N SER A 120 5.60 2.48 -24.21
CA SER A 120 5.47 1.47 -25.25
C SER A 120 4.72 1.99 -26.47
N GLU A 121 3.82 2.96 -26.28
CA GLU A 121 2.87 3.39 -27.30
C GLU A 121 2.60 4.89 -27.24
N THR A 122 2.15 5.47 -28.35
CA THR A 122 1.68 6.86 -28.41
C THR A 122 0.31 6.99 -27.75
N VAL A 123 0.27 7.66 -26.59
CA VAL A 123 -0.98 7.89 -25.85
C VAL A 123 -1.60 9.23 -26.25
N ALA A 124 -2.89 9.22 -26.57
CA ALA A 124 -3.63 10.42 -26.92
C ALA A 124 -3.58 11.49 -25.80
N SER A 125 -3.39 12.76 -26.19
CA SER A 125 -3.15 13.87 -25.25
C SER A 125 -4.25 14.03 -24.19
N TYR A 126 -5.51 13.83 -24.54
CA TYR A 126 -6.62 13.93 -23.59
C TYR A 126 -6.49 12.89 -22.46
N LYS A 127 -6.00 11.67 -22.75
CA LYS A 127 -5.77 10.64 -21.71
C LYS A 127 -4.68 11.07 -20.75
N VAL A 128 -3.62 11.72 -21.25
CA VAL A 128 -2.52 12.26 -20.43
C VAL A 128 -3.00 13.41 -19.54
N ILE A 129 -3.87 14.27 -20.06
CA ILE A 129 -4.46 15.37 -19.27
C ILE A 129 -5.34 14.80 -18.16
N ILE A 130 -6.26 13.88 -18.50
CA ILE A 130 -7.14 13.23 -17.52
C ILE A 130 -6.31 12.48 -16.48
N SER A 131 -5.28 11.72 -16.88
CA SER A 131 -4.43 10.98 -15.94
C SER A 131 -3.67 11.89 -15.00
N THR A 132 -3.21 13.05 -15.49
CA THR A 132 -2.54 14.06 -14.65
C THR A 132 -3.52 14.65 -13.64
N PHE A 133 -4.76 14.90 -14.04
CA PHE A 133 -5.81 15.33 -13.11
C PHE A 133 -6.12 14.26 -12.05
N CYS A 134 -6.20 12.98 -12.44
CA CYS A 134 -6.33 11.87 -11.50
C CYS A 134 -5.15 11.80 -10.51
N LEU A 135 -3.92 12.04 -10.98
CA LEU A 135 -2.73 12.12 -10.12
C LEU A 135 -2.90 13.20 -9.05
N ILE A 136 -3.27 14.43 -9.45
CA ILE A 136 -3.47 15.56 -8.54
C ILE A 136 -4.48 15.20 -7.45
N LEU A 137 -5.62 14.60 -7.83
CA LEU A 137 -6.62 14.17 -6.86
C LEU A 137 -6.10 13.07 -5.93
N SER A 138 -5.33 12.12 -6.46
CA SER A 138 -4.85 10.97 -5.66
C SER A 138 -3.91 11.37 -4.53
N VAL A 139 -3.03 12.36 -4.76
CA VAL A 139 -1.96 12.74 -3.81
C VAL A 139 -2.43 13.65 -2.68
N PHE A 140 -3.72 13.98 -2.61
CA PHE A 140 -4.30 14.52 -1.37
C PHE A 140 -4.31 13.48 -0.24
N ASN A 141 -4.17 12.19 -0.56
CA ASN A 141 -3.83 11.19 0.44
C ASN A 141 -2.32 11.25 0.73
N GLU A 142 -1.97 11.47 2.01
CA GLU A 142 -0.59 11.57 2.51
C GLU A 142 0.30 10.39 2.09
N GLY A 143 -0.22 9.16 2.13
CA GLY A 143 0.54 7.98 1.73
C GLY A 143 0.82 7.95 0.22
N LEU A 144 -0.16 8.33 -0.61
CA LEU A 144 0.02 8.38 -2.06
C LEU A 144 0.95 9.52 -2.50
N ALA A 145 1.00 10.64 -1.76
CA ALA A 145 1.97 11.69 -1.98
C ALA A 145 3.42 11.18 -1.81
N ILE A 146 3.66 10.42 -0.74
CA ILE A 146 4.98 9.81 -0.46
C ILE A 146 5.29 8.74 -1.51
N MET A 147 4.32 7.88 -1.87
CA MET A 147 4.49 6.91 -2.94
C MET A 147 4.85 7.56 -4.27
N LEU A 148 4.21 8.67 -4.65
CA LEU A 148 4.56 9.42 -5.86
C LEU A 148 6.00 9.92 -5.80
N PHE A 149 6.39 10.53 -4.69
CA PHE A 149 7.74 11.07 -4.51
C PHE A 149 8.80 9.98 -4.69
N LEU A 150 8.65 8.85 -4.00
CA LEU A 150 9.57 7.72 -4.10
C LEU A 150 9.56 7.10 -5.51
N TYR A 151 8.38 6.98 -6.13
CA TYR A 151 8.25 6.50 -7.51
C TYR A 151 9.02 7.38 -8.50
N LEU A 152 8.90 8.71 -8.38
CA LEU A 152 9.60 9.65 -9.26
C LEU A 152 11.11 9.62 -9.06
N ILE A 153 11.60 9.45 -7.82
CA ILE A 153 13.04 9.24 -7.56
C ILE A 153 13.54 7.98 -8.27
N ILE A 154 12.82 6.87 -8.11
CA ILE A 154 13.17 5.60 -8.76
C ILE A 154 13.17 5.77 -10.29
N ARG A 155 12.17 6.47 -10.84
CA ARG A 155 12.12 6.76 -12.28
C ARG A 155 13.24 7.68 -12.74
N LEU A 156 13.64 8.68 -11.97
CA LEU A 156 14.78 9.53 -12.28
C LEU A 156 16.07 8.71 -12.38
N VAL A 157 16.29 7.77 -11.45
CA VAL A 157 17.47 6.88 -11.45
C VAL A 157 17.47 5.95 -12.67
N ILE A 158 16.30 5.42 -13.06
CA ILE A 158 16.16 4.47 -14.18
C ILE A 158 16.24 5.20 -15.54
N GLU A 159 15.48 6.27 -15.73
CA GLU A 159 15.30 6.98 -17.01
C GLU A 159 16.39 8.03 -17.26
N LYS A 160 17.08 8.50 -16.21
CA LYS A 160 18.19 9.47 -16.30
C LYS A 160 17.78 10.70 -17.10
N LYS A 161 18.44 10.98 -18.24
CA LYS A 161 18.16 12.16 -19.08
C LYS A 161 16.77 12.12 -19.71
N GLU A 162 16.23 10.93 -20.02
CA GLU A 162 14.89 10.78 -20.62
C GLU A 162 13.77 11.17 -19.65
N PHE A 163 14.09 11.20 -18.34
CA PHE A 163 13.19 11.68 -17.31
C PHE A 163 12.89 13.18 -17.45
N LEU A 164 13.79 13.99 -18.02
CA LEU A 164 13.66 15.46 -18.02
C LEU A 164 12.75 15.99 -19.14
N ASN A 165 11.52 15.45 -19.23
CA ASN A 165 10.49 15.91 -20.14
C ASN A 165 9.38 16.69 -19.42
N ILE A 166 8.60 17.49 -20.16
CA ILE A 166 7.58 18.38 -19.59
C ILE A 166 6.54 17.65 -18.72
N TYR A 167 6.15 16.44 -19.12
CA TYR A 167 5.22 15.64 -18.35
C TYR A 167 5.81 15.23 -16.98
N ARG A 168 7.08 14.83 -16.94
CA ARG A 168 7.77 14.48 -15.69
C ARG A 168 7.97 15.72 -14.81
N MET A 169 8.23 16.89 -15.40
CA MET A 169 8.27 18.15 -14.66
C MET A 169 6.92 18.51 -14.02
N ILE A 170 5.81 18.26 -14.72
CA ILE A 170 4.48 18.41 -14.14
C ILE A 170 4.27 17.42 -12.98
N CYS A 171 4.66 16.15 -13.16
CA CYS A 171 4.56 15.15 -12.08
C CYS A 171 5.40 15.52 -10.85
N LEU A 172 6.62 16.05 -11.06
CA LEU A 172 7.47 16.56 -9.99
C LEU A 172 6.85 17.75 -9.27
N LEU A 173 6.25 18.69 -10.01
CA LEU A 173 5.54 19.82 -9.42
C LEU A 173 4.36 19.34 -8.57
N VAL A 174 3.56 18.39 -9.07
CA VAL A 174 2.46 17.78 -8.31
C VAL A 174 2.97 17.09 -7.05
N SER A 175 4.06 16.31 -7.15
CA SER A 175 4.70 15.66 -6.00
C SER A 175 5.17 16.69 -4.97
N PHE A 176 5.89 17.72 -5.40
CA PHE A 176 6.39 18.78 -4.53
C PHE A 176 5.24 19.50 -3.79
N LEU A 177 4.23 19.96 -4.53
CA LEU A 177 3.05 20.61 -3.95
C LEU A 177 2.29 19.70 -3.00
N SER A 178 2.20 18.40 -3.29
CA SER A 178 1.55 17.44 -2.39
C SER A 178 2.28 17.29 -1.06
N ILE A 179 3.61 17.27 -1.06
CA ILE A 179 4.41 17.23 0.17
C ILE A 179 4.26 18.54 0.94
N LEU A 180 4.32 19.70 0.27
CA LEU A 180 4.07 20.99 0.91
C LEU A 180 2.68 21.06 1.55
N ASN A 181 1.66 20.51 0.87
CA ASN A 181 0.31 20.44 1.41
C ASN A 181 0.23 19.62 2.71
N VAL A 182 0.98 18.52 2.81
CA VAL A 182 1.02 17.72 4.05
C VAL A 182 1.75 18.47 5.17
N LEU A 183 2.88 19.10 4.86
CA LEU A 183 3.73 19.79 5.84
C LEU A 183 3.11 21.07 6.40
N PHE A 184 2.46 21.86 5.54
CA PHE A 184 1.90 23.17 5.91
C PHE A 184 0.43 23.13 6.29
N CYS A 185 -0.26 21.99 6.18
CA CYS A 185 -1.63 21.89 6.60
C CYS A 185 -1.75 22.03 8.14
N PRO A 186 -2.39 23.10 8.64
CA PRO A 186 -2.54 23.32 10.09
C PRO A 186 -3.41 22.24 10.74
N GLY A 187 -4.35 21.67 10.00
CA GLY A 187 -5.19 20.58 10.47
C GLY A 187 -4.39 19.34 10.86
N ASN A 188 -3.34 19.00 10.09
CA ASN A 188 -2.49 17.85 10.40
C ASN A 188 -1.77 18.02 11.74
N GLN A 189 -1.30 19.22 12.06
CA GLN A 189 -0.64 19.52 13.33
C GLN A 189 -1.63 19.40 14.50
N LYS A 190 -2.82 20.00 14.37
CA LYS A 190 -3.87 19.91 15.39
C LYS A 190 -4.34 18.47 15.63
N ARG A 191 -4.49 17.68 14.56
CA ARG A 191 -4.79 16.25 14.64
C ARG A 191 -3.69 15.50 15.37
N GLY A 192 -2.42 15.76 15.06
CA GLY A 192 -1.29 15.15 15.75
C GLY A 192 -1.32 15.39 17.27
N ILE A 193 -1.54 16.64 17.69
CA ILE A 193 -1.66 16.98 19.13
C ILE A 193 -2.85 16.28 19.78
N SER A 194 -4.00 16.28 19.11
CA SER A 194 -5.21 15.60 19.58
C SER A 194 -4.99 14.10 19.72
N GLU A 195 -4.38 13.45 18.72
CA GLU A 195 -4.13 12.02 18.72
C GLU A 195 -3.07 11.61 19.74
N MET A 196 -2.03 12.42 19.93
CA MET A 196 -1.09 12.22 21.02
C MET A 196 -1.83 12.26 22.37
N THR A 197 -2.70 13.24 22.60
CA THR A 197 -3.44 13.36 23.86
C THR A 197 -4.36 12.14 24.13
N HIS A 198 -4.99 11.59 23.10
CA HIS A 198 -6.03 10.56 23.25
C HIS A 198 -5.55 9.13 23.04
N TRP A 199 -4.58 8.91 22.16
CA TRP A 199 -4.18 7.58 21.67
C TRP A 199 -2.73 7.23 21.97
N PHE A 200 -1.82 8.22 21.98
CA PHE A 200 -0.41 7.94 22.25
C PHE A 200 0.29 9.06 23.04
N PRO A 201 -0.05 9.27 24.33
CA PRO A 201 0.46 10.41 25.14
C PRO A 201 1.97 10.52 25.24
N THR A 202 2.69 9.40 25.13
CA THR A 202 4.15 9.33 25.29
C THR A 202 4.91 9.40 23.96
N PHE A 203 4.23 9.65 22.84
CA PHE A 203 4.84 9.67 21.50
C PHE A 203 6.01 10.65 21.38
N ASP A 204 5.93 11.81 22.04
CA ASP A 204 7.01 12.82 22.01
C ASP A 204 8.23 12.43 22.85
N HIS A 205 8.08 11.49 23.78
CA HIS A 205 9.19 10.97 24.60
C HIS A 205 9.94 9.81 23.93
N LEU A 206 9.40 9.26 22.83
CA LEU A 206 10.04 8.18 22.09
C LEU A 206 11.20 8.70 21.25
N SER A 207 12.32 7.97 21.26
CA SER A 207 13.39 8.22 20.31
C SER A 207 12.93 7.93 18.88
N PHE A 208 13.65 8.48 17.91
CA PHE A 208 13.43 8.16 16.50
C PHE A 208 13.48 6.64 16.23
N TRP A 209 14.40 5.93 16.89
CA TRP A 209 14.56 4.49 16.74
C TRP A 209 13.40 3.70 17.34
N ASP A 210 12.88 4.09 18.51
CA ASP A 210 11.72 3.44 19.10
C ASP A 210 10.50 3.55 18.17
N LYS A 211 10.28 4.73 17.58
CA LYS A 211 9.20 4.95 16.61
C LYS A 211 9.32 4.03 15.40
N LEU A 212 10.52 3.88 14.85
CA LEU A 212 10.77 2.98 13.73
C LEU A 212 10.52 1.52 14.10
N LEU A 213 11.01 1.06 15.26
CA LEU A 213 10.81 -0.32 15.72
C LEU A 213 9.32 -0.63 15.92
N ILE A 214 8.57 0.27 16.57
CA ILE A 214 7.11 0.09 16.76
C ILE A 214 6.41 -0.04 15.40
N GLN A 215 6.75 0.79 14.41
CA GLN A 215 6.12 0.72 13.09
C GLN A 215 6.57 -0.51 12.29
N LEU A 216 7.83 -0.94 12.40
CA LEU A 216 8.32 -2.18 11.78
C LEU A 216 7.56 -3.39 12.30
N ASP A 217 7.47 -3.52 13.62
CA ASP A 217 6.74 -4.61 14.24
C ASP A 217 5.23 -4.51 13.99
N ASN A 218 4.65 -3.31 13.86
CA ASN A 218 3.24 -3.14 13.46
C ASN A 218 2.99 -3.67 12.04
N ILE A 219 3.89 -3.37 11.09
CA ILE A 219 3.81 -3.93 9.73
C ILE A 219 3.98 -5.45 9.78
N ALA A 220 4.96 -5.94 10.54
CA ALA A 220 5.22 -7.37 10.68
C ALA A 220 4.00 -8.10 11.27
N SER A 221 3.40 -7.55 12.33
CA SER A 221 2.20 -8.10 12.99
C SER A 221 1.05 -8.22 11.99
N ASN A 222 0.79 -7.18 11.22
CA ASN A 222 -0.30 -7.23 10.25
C ASN A 222 -0.04 -8.17 9.07
N LEU A 223 1.19 -8.21 8.54
CA LEU A 223 1.53 -9.04 7.39
C LEU A 223 1.71 -10.52 7.73
N ILE A 224 2.21 -10.84 8.92
CA ILE A 224 2.54 -12.20 9.33
C ILE A 224 1.44 -12.80 10.21
N VAL A 225 0.98 -12.05 11.23
CA VAL A 225 0.05 -12.57 12.26
C VAL A 225 -1.40 -12.37 11.85
N ASN A 226 -1.84 -11.12 11.63
CA ASN A 226 -3.27 -10.81 11.46
C ASN A 226 -3.83 -11.35 10.14
N HIS A 227 -3.13 -11.09 9.03
CA HIS A 227 -3.63 -11.39 7.68
C HIS A 227 -2.84 -12.49 6.96
N ASN A 228 -1.69 -12.91 7.51
CA ASN A 228 -0.79 -13.93 6.93
C ASN A 228 -0.43 -13.70 5.44
N LEU A 229 -0.49 -12.45 4.98
CA LEU A 229 -0.18 -12.06 3.59
C LEU A 229 1.27 -12.37 3.21
N MET A 230 2.21 -12.19 4.16
CA MET A 230 3.62 -12.53 3.95
C MET A 230 3.80 -14.04 3.75
N GLY A 231 3.13 -14.87 4.56
CA GLY A 231 3.19 -16.33 4.43
C GLY A 231 2.67 -16.81 3.07
N ILE A 232 1.55 -16.26 2.61
CA ILE A 232 0.98 -16.57 1.28
C ILE A 232 1.97 -16.17 0.17
N PHE A 233 2.54 -14.98 0.26
CA PHE A 233 3.51 -14.51 -0.73
C PHE A 233 4.76 -15.39 -0.78
N LEU A 234 5.30 -15.79 0.38
CA LEU A 234 6.44 -16.70 0.48
C LEU A 234 6.13 -18.10 -0.07
N LEU A 235 4.92 -18.61 0.14
CA LEU A 235 4.48 -19.89 -0.45
C LEU A 235 4.42 -19.83 -1.98
N LEU A 236 3.97 -18.72 -2.56
CA LEU A 236 3.98 -18.52 -4.01
C LEU A 236 5.40 -18.39 -4.57
N LEU A 237 6.31 -17.71 -3.86
CA LEU A 237 7.72 -17.67 -4.21
C LEU A 237 8.36 -19.07 -4.18
N LEU A 238 8.05 -19.87 -3.15
CA LEU A 238 8.49 -21.27 -3.06
C LEU A 238 7.95 -22.10 -4.24
N ALA A 239 6.65 -22.02 -4.52
CA ALA A 239 6.03 -22.75 -5.62
C ALA A 239 6.68 -22.38 -6.97
N ARG A 240 6.97 -21.08 -7.17
CA ARG A 240 7.68 -20.59 -8.35
C ARG A 240 9.12 -21.10 -8.41
N ALA A 241 9.83 -21.13 -7.29
CA ALA A 241 11.19 -21.64 -7.21
C ALA A 241 11.27 -23.13 -7.58
N VAL A 242 10.32 -23.93 -7.09
CA VAL A 242 10.16 -25.36 -7.44
C VAL A 242 9.89 -25.51 -8.94
N GLN A 243 8.95 -24.73 -9.49
CA GLN A 243 8.61 -24.77 -10.92
C GLN A 243 9.81 -24.42 -11.81
N LYS A 244 10.64 -23.45 -11.39
CA LYS A 244 11.88 -23.05 -12.07
C LYS A 244 13.08 -23.96 -11.78
N ARG A 245 12.94 -24.93 -10.87
CA ARG A 245 14.03 -25.80 -10.38
C ARG A 245 15.23 -25.01 -9.85
N GLN A 246 14.98 -23.85 -9.24
CA GLN A 246 16.02 -22.98 -8.68
C GLN A 246 16.26 -23.37 -7.22
N SER A 247 17.27 -24.21 -6.98
CA SER A 247 17.50 -24.87 -5.68
C SER A 247 17.73 -23.90 -4.52
N LEU A 248 18.53 -22.85 -4.73
CA LEU A 248 18.83 -21.87 -3.68
C LEU A 248 17.56 -21.12 -3.23
N SER A 249 16.69 -20.74 -4.15
CA SER A 249 15.42 -20.06 -3.89
C SER A 249 14.43 -20.97 -3.19
N ILE A 250 14.46 -22.28 -3.47
CA ILE A 250 13.66 -23.27 -2.72
C ILE A 250 14.10 -23.26 -1.25
N ILE A 251 15.42 -23.38 -0.99
CA ILE A 251 15.99 -23.39 0.37
C ILE A 251 15.66 -22.08 1.09
N LEU A 252 15.91 -20.93 0.45
CA LEU A 252 15.70 -19.61 1.05
C LEU A 252 14.22 -19.30 1.26
N SER A 253 13.32 -19.74 0.38
CA SER A 253 11.89 -19.59 0.60
C SER A 253 11.42 -20.45 1.78
N GLY A 254 11.92 -21.69 1.90
CA GLY A 254 11.67 -22.54 3.06
C GLY A 254 12.16 -21.92 4.38
N LEU A 255 13.38 -21.35 4.37
CA LEU A 255 13.94 -20.62 5.50
C LEU A 255 13.08 -19.41 5.87
N ALA A 256 12.67 -18.60 4.90
CA ALA A 256 11.83 -17.42 5.14
C ALA A 256 10.46 -17.79 5.72
N ILE A 257 9.83 -18.88 5.24
CA ILE A 257 8.56 -19.39 5.79
C ILE A 257 8.75 -19.82 7.25
N MET A 258 9.82 -20.57 7.54
CA MET A 258 10.13 -21.02 8.89
C MET A 258 10.37 -19.83 9.84
N LEU A 259 11.16 -18.84 9.41
CA LEU A 259 11.40 -17.61 10.17
C LEU A 259 10.11 -16.84 10.42
N SER A 260 9.24 -16.72 9.41
CA SER A 260 7.93 -16.07 9.55
C SER A 260 7.04 -16.76 10.57
N LYS A 261 7.06 -18.10 10.64
CA LYS A 261 6.26 -18.86 11.62
C LYS A 261 6.82 -18.75 13.03
N ILE A 262 8.14 -18.78 13.18
CA ILE A 262 8.79 -18.57 14.49
C ILE A 262 8.51 -17.16 15.00
N SER A 263 8.57 -16.15 14.12
CA SER A 263 8.39 -14.75 14.49
C SER A 263 6.96 -14.41 14.91
N GLU A 264 5.92 -15.17 14.51
CA GLU A 264 4.53 -14.95 14.96
C GLU A 264 4.43 -14.88 16.50
N SER A 265 5.12 -15.79 17.18
CA SER A 265 5.13 -15.85 18.65
C SER A 265 5.89 -14.70 19.31
N LEU A 266 6.83 -14.09 18.58
CA LEU A 266 7.67 -12.99 19.02
C LEU A 266 7.06 -11.63 18.68
N ILE A 267 6.30 -11.50 17.60
CA ILE A 267 5.71 -10.23 17.13
C ILE A 267 4.37 -9.93 17.84
N SER A 268 3.58 -10.96 18.15
CA SER A 268 2.26 -10.80 18.79
C SER A 268 2.34 -10.30 20.24
N LYS A 269 3.29 -10.81 21.04
CA LYS A 269 3.40 -10.46 22.47
C LYS A 269 3.85 -9.01 22.76
N PRO A 270 4.84 -8.45 22.03
CA PRO A 270 5.32 -7.09 22.28
C PRO A 270 4.35 -5.99 21.85
N LEU A 271 3.69 -6.13 20.69
CA LEU A 271 2.80 -5.09 20.19
C LEU A 271 1.52 -4.96 21.02
N ASP A 272 0.92 -6.08 21.40
CA ASP A 272 -0.26 -6.09 22.27
C ASP A 272 0.05 -5.43 23.62
N THR A 273 1.27 -5.60 24.12
CA THR A 273 1.73 -4.97 25.36
C THR A 273 1.90 -3.47 25.18
N ILE A 274 2.49 -3.02 24.07
CA ILE A 274 2.63 -1.60 23.72
C ILE A 274 1.27 -0.91 23.56
N VAL A 275 0.34 -1.54 22.83
CA VAL A 275 -1.01 -1.01 22.58
C VAL A 275 -1.82 -0.93 23.88
N LYS A 276 -1.68 -1.90 24.80
CA LYS A 276 -2.40 -1.91 26.08
C LYS A 276 -1.84 -0.92 27.11
N HIS A 277 -0.54 -0.62 27.05
CA HIS A 277 0.12 0.24 28.05
C HIS A 277 0.38 1.67 27.56
N SER A 278 0.18 1.98 26.26
CA SER A 278 0.29 3.35 25.74
C SER A 278 -0.73 4.31 26.36
N SER A 279 -1.86 3.81 26.85
CA SER A 279 -2.87 4.60 27.57
C SER A 279 -2.48 4.95 29.00
N GLY A 280 -1.53 4.22 29.59
CA GLY A 280 -0.96 4.56 30.89
C GLY A 280 0.07 5.68 30.70
N LYS A 281 -0.05 6.77 31.47
CA LYS A 281 0.88 7.92 31.43
C LYS A 281 2.35 7.60 31.76
N GLU A 282 2.72 6.32 31.95
CA GLU A 282 4.05 5.84 32.24
C GLU A 282 4.49 4.78 31.22
N PHE A 283 4.73 5.20 29.99
CA PHE A 283 5.34 4.36 28.96
C PHE A 283 6.87 4.32 29.17
N ASN A 284 7.31 3.65 30.23
CA ASN A 284 8.73 3.59 30.64
C ASN A 284 9.28 2.16 30.55
N TYR A 285 9.13 1.53 29.38
CA TYR A 285 9.75 0.24 29.07
C TYR A 285 10.91 0.44 28.10
N ASN A 286 11.93 -0.41 28.20
CA ASN A 286 13.01 -0.47 27.23
C ASN A 286 12.50 -1.08 25.91
N ILE A 287 11.72 -0.29 25.15
CA ILE A 287 11.04 -0.67 23.90
C ILE A 287 12.01 -1.30 22.92
N THR A 288 13.18 -0.67 22.76
CA THR A 288 14.25 -1.17 21.91
C THR A 288 14.61 -2.61 22.25
N SER A 289 14.80 -2.95 23.53
CA SER A 289 15.15 -4.33 23.92
C SER A 289 14.06 -5.37 23.59
N MET A 290 12.78 -4.95 23.61
CA MET A 290 11.65 -5.84 23.37
C MET A 290 11.37 -6.03 21.86
N LEU A 291 11.56 -4.97 21.07
CA LEU A 291 11.20 -4.94 19.65
C LEU A 291 12.37 -5.22 18.71
N LEU A 292 13.63 -5.05 19.15
CA LEU A 292 14.77 -5.18 18.25
C LEU A 292 14.87 -6.59 17.62
N ALA A 293 14.69 -7.65 18.42
CA ALA A 293 14.77 -9.02 17.92
C ALA A 293 13.70 -9.34 16.85
N PRO A 294 12.38 -9.14 17.10
CA PRO A 294 11.37 -9.38 16.07
C PRO A 294 11.52 -8.46 14.85
N SER A 295 11.89 -7.18 15.05
CA SER A 295 12.23 -6.26 13.96
C SER A 295 13.38 -6.77 13.06
N LEU A 296 14.47 -7.26 13.66
CA LEU A 296 15.62 -7.80 12.90
C LEU A 296 15.23 -9.05 12.11
N ILE A 297 14.45 -9.96 12.71
CA ILE A 297 13.93 -11.14 11.99
C ILE A 297 13.09 -10.71 10.80
N PHE A 298 12.22 -9.71 10.98
CA PHE A 298 11.39 -9.20 9.90
C PHE A 298 12.20 -8.54 8.78
N ILE A 299 13.23 -7.76 9.11
CA ILE A 299 14.17 -7.18 8.13
C ILE A 299 14.89 -8.29 7.35
N ILE A 300 15.32 -9.36 8.02
CA ILE A 300 15.94 -10.52 7.37
C ILE A 300 14.95 -11.16 6.38
N ILE A 301 13.69 -11.36 6.77
CA ILE A 301 12.65 -11.91 5.88
C ILE A 301 12.47 -11.01 4.64
N LEU A 302 12.42 -9.68 4.81
CA LEU A 302 12.32 -8.74 3.68
C LEU A 302 13.55 -8.82 2.76
N GLY A 303 14.75 -8.92 3.33
CA GLY A 303 15.98 -9.14 2.57
C GLY A 303 15.97 -10.45 1.77
N LEU A 304 15.49 -11.54 2.38
CA LEU A 304 15.31 -12.83 1.72
C LEU A 304 14.32 -12.74 0.56
N VAL A 305 13.17 -12.08 0.75
CA VAL A 305 12.18 -11.86 -0.31
C VAL A 305 12.80 -11.18 -1.52
N VAL A 306 13.54 -10.07 -1.30
CA VAL A 306 14.23 -9.35 -2.39
C VAL A 306 15.24 -10.25 -3.09
N PHE A 307 16.04 -10.99 -2.33
CA PHE A 307 17.06 -11.87 -2.89
C PHE A 307 16.45 -13.04 -3.69
N ILE A 308 15.38 -13.65 -3.20
CA ILE A 308 14.62 -14.69 -3.91
C ILE A 308 14.07 -14.15 -5.24
N ILE A 309 13.47 -12.95 -5.25
CA ILE A 309 12.96 -12.33 -6.47
C ILE A 309 14.08 -12.13 -7.50
N ILE A 310 15.27 -11.68 -7.07
CA ILE A 310 16.44 -11.52 -7.95
C ILE A 310 16.91 -12.88 -8.48
N LEU A 311 16.96 -13.92 -7.65
CA LEU A 311 17.36 -15.27 -8.08
C LEU A 311 16.39 -15.88 -9.09
N LEU A 312 15.09 -15.62 -8.95
CA LEU A 312 14.06 -16.18 -9.84
C LEU A 312 13.95 -15.44 -11.18
N TYR A 313 14.17 -14.13 -11.19
CA TYR A 313 13.87 -13.26 -12.33
C TYR A 313 15.07 -12.46 -12.85
N GLY A 314 16.23 -12.54 -12.21
CA GLY A 314 17.46 -11.85 -12.63
C GLY A 314 17.32 -10.33 -12.70
N LYS A 315 18.09 -9.70 -13.60
CA LYS A 315 17.99 -8.27 -13.95
C LYS A 315 16.89 -8.03 -15.00
N SER A 316 15.64 -8.38 -14.67
CA SER A 316 14.50 -8.18 -15.55
C SER A 316 13.62 -7.02 -15.09
N SER A 317 12.78 -6.49 -15.99
CA SER A 317 11.76 -5.51 -15.62
C SER A 317 10.80 -6.04 -14.56
N LYS A 318 10.54 -7.36 -14.55
CA LYS A 318 9.66 -8.00 -13.54
C LYS A 318 10.25 -7.92 -12.14
N SER A 319 11.53 -8.27 -11.95
CA SER A 319 12.17 -8.16 -10.64
C SER A 319 12.24 -6.71 -10.17
N LEU A 320 12.56 -5.79 -11.08
CA LEU A 320 12.61 -4.37 -10.77
C LEU A 320 11.25 -3.84 -10.31
N ILE A 321 10.16 -4.16 -11.02
CA ILE A 321 8.80 -3.74 -10.66
C ILE A 321 8.38 -4.33 -9.31
N ALA A 322 8.64 -5.63 -9.07
CA ALA A 322 8.29 -6.28 -7.81
C ALA A 322 9.02 -5.64 -6.62
N ILE A 323 10.34 -5.48 -6.72
CA ILE A 323 11.17 -4.92 -5.64
C ILE A 323 10.83 -3.44 -5.40
N THR A 324 10.70 -2.64 -6.46
CA THR A 324 10.41 -1.20 -6.31
C THR A 324 8.98 -0.95 -5.81
N SER A 325 7.99 -1.75 -6.22
CA SER A 325 6.63 -1.63 -5.69
C SER A 325 6.55 -2.00 -4.20
N LEU A 326 7.21 -3.10 -3.78
CA LEU A 326 7.31 -3.48 -2.37
C LEU A 326 8.07 -2.43 -1.55
N GLY A 327 9.23 -1.98 -2.05
CA GLY A 327 10.05 -0.98 -1.35
C GLY A 327 9.35 0.37 -1.18
N THR A 328 8.65 0.86 -2.21
CA THR A 328 7.93 2.15 -2.15
C THR A 328 6.75 2.10 -1.17
N THR A 329 5.95 1.02 -1.19
CA THR A 329 4.82 0.87 -0.26
C THR A 329 5.25 0.58 1.16
N PHE A 330 6.33 -0.18 1.35
CA PHE A 330 6.92 -0.38 2.67
C PHE A 330 7.46 0.93 3.26
N ALA A 331 8.23 1.71 2.48
CA ALA A 331 8.71 3.02 2.92
C ALA A 331 7.57 4.00 3.21
N THR A 332 6.48 3.93 2.44
CA THR A 332 5.26 4.70 2.72
C THR A 332 4.61 4.26 4.04
N GLY A 333 4.51 2.96 4.31
CA GLY A 333 4.06 2.46 5.61
C GLY A 333 4.98 2.89 6.76
N MET A 334 6.29 2.88 6.56
CA MET A 334 7.26 3.34 7.54
C MET A 334 7.13 4.84 7.86
N SER A 335 6.74 5.67 6.90
CA SER A 335 6.58 7.13 7.13
C SER A 335 5.57 7.47 8.23
N LEU A 336 4.63 6.57 8.53
CA LEU A 336 3.65 6.70 9.60
C LEU A 336 4.28 6.66 10.99
N SER A 337 5.49 6.11 11.13
CA SER A 337 6.24 6.11 12.41
C SER A 337 6.50 7.53 12.92
N LEU A 338 6.48 8.52 12.03
CA LEU A 338 6.74 9.92 12.34
C LEU A 338 5.50 10.67 12.83
N SER A 339 4.37 9.97 13.00
CA SER A 339 3.10 10.56 13.40
C SER A 339 2.43 9.75 14.52
N PRO A 340 1.81 10.40 15.52
CA PRO A 340 1.07 9.72 16.59
C PRO A 340 -0.15 8.94 16.06
N THR A 341 -0.54 9.16 14.80
CA THR A 341 -1.53 8.35 14.06
C THR A 341 -1.24 6.86 14.06
N LEU A 342 0.02 6.45 14.31
CA LEU A 342 0.49 5.07 14.35
C LEU A 342 -0.44 4.13 15.12
N LEU A 343 -0.89 4.54 16.32
CA LEU A 343 -1.79 3.74 17.15
C LEU A 343 -3.27 4.09 16.91
N ALA A 344 -3.58 5.34 16.56
CA ALA A 344 -4.95 5.80 16.34
C ALA A 344 -5.59 5.23 15.06
N SER A 345 -4.78 4.92 14.05
CA SER A 345 -5.25 4.48 12.75
C SER A 345 -5.23 2.97 12.52
N GLU A 346 -4.81 2.20 13.53
CA GLU A 346 -4.61 0.75 13.44
C GLU A 346 -3.84 0.38 12.15
N ASP A 347 -4.41 -0.49 11.33
CA ASP A 347 -3.77 -1.03 10.13
C ASP A 347 -4.24 -0.36 8.82
N ARG A 348 -5.19 0.58 8.88
CA ARG A 348 -5.78 1.25 7.70
C ARG A 348 -4.74 1.89 6.78
N PRO A 349 -3.72 2.61 7.28
CA PRO A 349 -2.78 3.25 6.38
C PRO A 349 -1.82 2.24 5.71
N LEU A 350 -1.81 0.97 6.14
CA LEU A 350 -1.11 -0.14 5.49
C LEU A 350 -1.88 -0.73 4.31
N LEU A 351 -3.11 -0.25 4.02
CA LEU A 351 -3.91 -0.74 2.88
C LEU A 351 -3.16 -0.70 1.55
N PHE A 352 -2.32 0.31 1.30
CA PHE A 352 -1.50 0.38 0.08
C PHE A 352 -0.49 -0.77 0.00
N LEU A 353 0.12 -1.14 1.13
CA LEU A 353 1.05 -2.26 1.22
C LEU A 353 0.33 -3.59 0.97
N TYR A 354 -0.88 -3.75 1.51
CA TYR A 354 -1.70 -4.95 1.25
C TYR A 354 -2.05 -5.07 -0.23
N PHE A 355 -2.49 -3.99 -0.87
CA PHE A 355 -2.76 -3.97 -2.31
C PHE A 355 -1.55 -4.43 -3.11
N VAL A 356 -0.36 -3.90 -2.82
CA VAL A 356 0.85 -4.24 -3.57
C VAL A 356 1.33 -5.68 -3.32
N ILE A 357 1.21 -6.20 -2.10
CA ILE A 357 1.54 -7.62 -1.84
C ILE A 357 0.58 -8.53 -2.60
N ILE A 358 -0.73 -8.27 -2.53
CA ILE A 358 -1.74 -9.04 -3.28
C ILE A 358 -1.44 -8.95 -4.78
N PHE A 359 -1.13 -7.77 -5.31
CA PHE A 359 -0.77 -7.62 -6.73
C PHE A 359 0.48 -8.42 -7.10
N ASN A 360 1.52 -8.43 -6.27
CA ASN A 360 2.71 -9.25 -6.50
C ASN A 360 2.37 -10.76 -6.44
N CYS A 361 1.49 -11.20 -5.54
CA CYS A 361 0.98 -12.58 -5.53
C CYS A 361 0.29 -12.95 -6.85
N VAL A 362 -0.58 -12.07 -7.37
CA VAL A 362 -1.30 -12.31 -8.63
C VAL A 362 -0.34 -12.35 -9.83
N VAL A 363 0.66 -11.46 -9.88
CA VAL A 363 1.71 -11.48 -10.92
C VAL A 363 2.45 -12.82 -10.90
N LEU A 364 2.84 -13.30 -9.71
CA LEU A 364 3.52 -14.60 -9.59
C LEU A 364 2.64 -15.75 -10.09
N LEU A 365 1.35 -15.74 -9.74
CA LEU A 365 0.40 -16.78 -10.17
C LEU A 365 0.20 -16.80 -11.69
N ASP A 366 0.03 -15.65 -12.32
CA ASP A 366 -0.12 -15.58 -13.78
C ASP A 366 1.15 -16.08 -14.48
N ASP A 367 2.33 -15.69 -13.98
CA ASP A 367 3.63 -16.17 -14.45
C ASP A 367 3.80 -17.70 -14.32
N MET A 368 3.22 -18.29 -13.27
CA MET A 368 3.20 -19.74 -13.07
C MET A 368 2.25 -20.43 -14.07
N ILE A 369 1.06 -19.86 -14.29
CA ILE A 369 0.07 -20.38 -15.25
C ILE A 369 0.61 -20.31 -16.68
N GLU A 370 1.25 -19.20 -17.06
CA GLU A 370 1.86 -19.03 -18.37
C GLU A 370 2.99 -20.04 -18.61
N PHE A 371 3.84 -20.25 -17.60
CA PHE A 371 4.91 -21.24 -17.68
C PHE A 371 4.38 -22.65 -17.94
N ASN A 372 3.31 -23.07 -17.25
CA ASN A 372 2.71 -24.38 -17.45
C ASN A 372 2.13 -24.52 -18.87
N LYS A 373 1.38 -23.52 -19.34
CA LYS A 373 0.84 -23.52 -20.72
C LYS A 373 1.93 -23.64 -21.78
N ASN A 374 3.06 -22.96 -21.59
CA ASN A 374 4.18 -23.03 -22.53
C ASN A 374 4.85 -24.41 -22.50
N LYS A 375 4.98 -25.03 -21.32
CA LYS A 375 5.49 -26.39 -21.19
C LYS A 375 4.59 -27.42 -21.88
N ASP A 376 3.27 -27.31 -21.69
CA ASP A 376 2.30 -28.23 -22.30
C ASP A 376 2.34 -28.15 -23.83
N LYS A 377 2.44 -26.93 -24.39
CA LYS A 377 2.61 -26.74 -25.84
C LYS A 377 3.88 -27.41 -26.39
N ILE A 378 4.99 -27.34 -25.65
CA ILE A 378 6.25 -27.98 -26.06
C ILE A 378 6.12 -29.51 -26.02
N VAL A 379 5.43 -30.05 -25.01
CA VAL A 379 5.17 -31.50 -24.89
C VAL A 379 4.27 -31.98 -26.04
N VAL A 380 3.17 -31.26 -26.34
CA VAL A 380 2.28 -31.60 -27.46
C VAL A 380 3.02 -31.55 -28.79
N LYS A 381 3.85 -30.53 -29.03
CA LYS A 381 4.65 -30.42 -30.26
C LYS A 381 5.61 -31.60 -30.44
N LYS A 382 6.23 -32.06 -29.36
CA LYS A 382 7.14 -33.23 -29.37
C LYS A 382 6.44 -34.58 -29.56
N ILE A 383 5.13 -34.67 -29.32
CA ILE A 383 4.34 -35.89 -29.54
C ILE A 383 3.77 -35.93 -30.96
N SER A 384 3.66 -34.78 -31.63
CA SER A 384 3.19 -34.64 -33.02
C SER A 384 4.31 -34.68 -34.09
N GLU A 385 5.57 -34.68 -33.67
CA GLU A 385 6.76 -34.94 -34.49
C GLU A 385 7.22 -36.39 -34.26
#